data_AF-A0A927VNJ2-F1
#
_entry.id   AF-A0A927VNJ2-F1
#
_cell.length_a   1.000
_cell.length_b   1.000
_cell.length_c   1.000
_cell.angle_alpha   90.00
_cell.angle_beta   90.00
_cell.angle_gamma   90.00
#
_symmetry.space_group_name_H-M   'P 1'
#
loop_
_entity.id
_entity.type
_entity.pdbx_description
1 polymer ?
#
loop_
_entity_poly.entity_id
_entity_poly.type
_entity_poly.pdbx_seq_one_letter_code
_entity_poly.pdbx_strand_id
1 'polypeptide(L)'
;MTDDSRTVWRNARDELVRSVVSLGFPKELGNEVARNLGSPKAMERMTVYLKTVKPRKAEFVVDEMLAIMSEIKDWRERKSSREANAAYNEIRYYGFDDGDQF
;
A
#
# COMPACT_ATOMS: atom_id res chain seq x y z
N MET A 1 -14.94 5.18 -18.02
CA MET A 1 -14.94 5.00 -16.56
C MET A 1 -13.49 4.78 -16.09
N THR A 2 -12.70 5.85 -15.97
CA THR A 2 -11.24 5.82 -15.69
C THR A 2 -10.81 6.91 -14.70
N ASP A 3 -11.73 7.78 -14.30
CA ASP A 3 -11.47 8.91 -13.40
C ASP A 3 -11.38 8.47 -11.94
N ASP A 4 -12.10 7.41 -11.58
CA ASP A 4 -12.24 6.94 -10.20
C ASP A 4 -10.93 6.36 -9.64
N SER A 5 -10.25 5.50 -10.41
CA SER A 5 -8.98 4.88 -9.98
C SER A 5 -7.84 5.89 -9.80
N ARG A 6 -7.77 6.93 -10.64
CA ARG A 6 -6.78 8.01 -10.50
C ARG A 6 -7.08 8.87 -9.28
N THR A 7 -8.36 9.15 -9.02
CA THR A 7 -8.80 9.89 -7.84
C THR A 7 -8.50 9.12 -6.56
N VAL A 8 -8.81 7.82 -6.49
CA VAL A 8 -8.49 6.96 -5.34
C VAL A 8 -6.98 6.94 -5.08
N TRP A 9 -6.16 6.78 -6.12
CA TRP A 9 -4.70 6.79 -5.97
C TRP A 9 -4.19 8.13 -5.45
N ARG A 10 -4.67 9.25 -6.02
CA ARG A 10 -4.29 10.59 -5.57
C ARG A 10 -4.66 10.80 -4.11
N ASN A 11 -5.87 10.43 -3.71
CA ASN A 11 -6.34 10.59 -2.34
C ASN A 11 -5.51 9.76 -1.35
N ALA A 12 -5.23 8.49 -1.68
CA ALA A 12 -4.41 7.62 -0.84
C ALA A 12 -2.97 8.13 -0.71
N ARG A 13 -2.38 8.62 -1.81
CA ARG A 13 -1.05 9.25 -1.80
C ARG A 13 -1.05 10.49 -0.93
N ASP A 14 -2.00 11.39 -1.14
CA ASP A 14 -2.02 12.69 -0.44
C ASP A 14 -2.21 12.48 1.07
N GLU A 15 -3.02 11.51 1.46
CA GLU A 15 -3.22 11.15 2.87
C GLU A 15 -1.96 10.53 3.50
N LEU A 16 -1.27 9.64 2.79
CA LEU A 16 0.00 9.08 3.22
C LEU A 16 1.05 10.18 3.41
N VAL A 17 1.21 11.05 2.42
CA VAL A 17 2.18 12.16 2.46
C VAL A 17 1.85 13.11 3.62
N ARG A 18 0.57 13.46 3.82
CA ARG A 18 0.14 14.28 4.97
C ARG A 18 0.48 13.62 6.30
N SER A 19 0.25 12.31 6.41
CA SER A 19 0.55 11.55 7.63
C SER A 19 2.06 11.56 7.95
N VAL A 20 2.91 11.36 6.94
CA VAL A 20 4.37 11.46 7.08
C VAL A 20 4.80 12.86 7.54
N VAL A 21 4.28 13.91 6.91
CA VAL A 21 4.58 15.30 7.30
C VAL A 21 4.09 15.63 8.71
N SER A 22 2.92 15.12 9.11
CA SER A 22 2.36 15.36 10.44
C SER A 22 3.21 14.77 11.58
N LEU A 23 4.03 13.75 11.27
CA LEU A 23 4.98 13.14 12.20
C LEU A 23 6.33 13.89 12.24
N GLY A 24 6.48 14.97 11.47
CA GLY A 24 7.70 15.77 11.41
C GLY A 24 8.72 15.30 10.37
N PHE A 25 8.36 14.35 9.51
CA PHE A 25 9.24 13.88 8.44
C PHE A 25 9.12 14.73 7.17
N PRO A 26 10.15 14.74 6.30
CA PRO A 26 10.11 15.46 5.04
C PRO A 26 9.03 14.90 4.10
N LYS A 27 8.42 15.79 3.32
CA LYS A 27 7.39 15.44 2.32
C LYS A 27 7.95 14.48 1.27
N GLU A 28 9.22 14.65 0.94
CA GLU A 28 10.00 13.84 0.00
C GLU A 28 9.99 12.37 0.41
N LEU A 29 10.14 12.08 1.70
CA LEU A 29 10.03 10.71 2.21
C LEU A 29 8.65 10.12 1.93
N GLY A 30 7.58 10.87 2.22
CA GLY A 30 6.22 10.42 1.94
C GLY A 30 5.97 10.16 0.44
N ASN A 31 6.55 10.99 -0.43
CA ASN A 31 6.45 10.79 -1.88
C ASN A 31 7.16 9.51 -2.34
N GLU A 32 8.35 9.25 -1.83
CA GLU A 32 9.11 8.04 -2.18
C GLU A 32 8.44 6.78 -1.63
N VAL A 33 7.89 6.82 -0.41
CA VAL A 33 7.10 5.71 0.15
C VAL A 33 5.88 5.43 -0.72
N ALA A 34 5.13 6.46 -1.12
CA ALA A 34 3.99 6.29 -2.01
C ALA A 34 4.38 5.68 -3.38
N ARG A 35 5.50 6.12 -3.97
CA ARG A 35 6.00 5.57 -5.24
C ARG A 35 6.35 4.09 -5.12
N ASN A 36 7.03 3.69 -4.05
CA ASN A 36 7.47 2.31 -3.85
C ASN A 36 6.29 1.36 -3.54
N LEU A 37 5.30 1.81 -2.76
CA LEU A 37 4.12 1.00 -2.44
C LEU A 37 3.23 0.72 -3.67
N GLY A 38 3.19 1.65 -4.62
CA GLY A 38 2.64 1.44 -5.97
C GLY A 38 1.12 1.20 -6.07
N SER A 39 0.39 1.08 -4.95
CA SER A 39 -1.07 0.87 -4.94
C SER A 39 -1.77 1.63 -3.82
N PRO A 40 -3.03 2.09 -4.02
CA PRO A 40 -3.76 2.83 -3.00
C PRO A 40 -3.93 2.04 -1.69
N LYS A 41 -4.22 0.74 -1.79
CA LYS A 41 -4.39 -0.13 -0.61
C LYS A 41 -3.12 -0.26 0.22
N ALA A 42 -1.96 -0.37 -0.43
CA ALA A 42 -0.68 -0.39 0.27
C ALA A 42 -0.41 0.95 0.97
N MET A 43 -0.74 2.07 0.33
CA MET A 43 -0.65 3.41 0.94
C MET A 43 -1.61 3.59 2.13
N GLU A 44 -2.82 3.03 2.06
CA GLU A 44 -3.77 3.00 3.17
C GLU A 44 -3.22 2.20 4.36
N ARG A 45 -2.68 0.99 4.12
CA ARG A 45 -2.02 0.18 5.16
C ARG A 45 -0.89 0.96 5.84
N MET A 46 -0.03 1.59 5.03
CA MET A 46 1.05 2.42 5.54
C MET A 46 0.53 3.62 6.35
N THR A 47 -0.54 4.25 5.90
CA THR A 47 -1.20 5.37 6.61
C THR A 47 -1.74 4.92 7.98
N VAL A 48 -2.38 3.75 8.05
CA VAL A 48 -2.88 3.16 9.30
C VAL A 48 -1.72 2.91 10.26
N TYR A 49 -0.61 2.34 9.78
CA TYR A 49 0.60 2.16 10.57
C TYR A 49 1.12 3.49 11.13
N LEU A 50 1.29 4.51 10.29
CA LEU A 50 1.79 5.83 10.72
C LEU A 50 0.90 6.47 11.80
N LYS A 51 -0.42 6.36 11.68
CA LYS A 51 -1.38 6.91 12.65
C LYS A 51 -1.39 6.15 13.97
N THR A 52 -1.18 4.83 13.92
CA THR A 52 -1.22 3.94 15.09
C THR A 52 0.09 3.95 15.86
N VAL A 53 1.20 3.72 15.15
CA VAL A 53 2.53 3.52 15.75
C VAL A 53 3.25 4.84 15.99
N LYS A 54 2.99 5.87 15.17
CA LYS A 54 3.62 7.20 15.25
C LYS A 54 5.15 7.10 15.37
N PRO A 55 5.82 6.49 14.38
CA PRO A 55 7.27 6.28 14.42
C PRO A 55 8.02 7.62 14.55
N ARG A 56 9.09 7.62 15.36
CA ARG A 56 9.92 8.82 15.61
C ARG A 56 11.17 8.88 14.73
N LYS A 57 11.48 7.82 14.01
CA LYS A 57 12.63 7.72 13.10
C LYS A 57 12.16 7.30 11.71
N ALA A 58 12.84 7.81 10.68
CA ALA A 58 12.55 7.47 9.29
C ALA A 58 12.81 5.98 8.99
N GLU A 59 13.77 5.36 9.69
CA GLU A 59 14.06 3.91 9.60
C GLU A 59 12.79 3.07 9.76
N PHE A 60 12.02 3.30 10.83
CA PHE A 60 10.76 2.56 11.08
C PHE A 60 9.66 2.82 10.05
N VAL A 61 9.73 3.93 9.32
CA VAL A 61 8.80 4.21 8.20
C VAL A 61 9.20 3.39 6.98
N VAL A 62 10.51 3.34 6.69
CA VAL A 62 11.06 2.58 5.56
C VAL A 62 10.95 1.08 5.80
N ASP A 63 11.23 0.61 7.02
CA ASP A 63 11.13 -0.81 7.39
C ASP A 63 9.71 -1.33 7.19
N GLU A 64 8.70 -0.58 7.64
CA GLU A 64 7.30 -0.95 7.43
C GLU A 64 6.93 -0.95 5.94
N MET A 65 7.39 0.03 5.17
CA MET A 65 7.19 0.06 3.72
C MET A 65 7.75 -1.21 3.07
N LEU A 66 8.97 -1.62 3.45
CA LEU A 66 9.59 -2.84 2.94
C LEU A 66 8.84 -4.10 3.38
N ALA A 67 8.34 -4.14 4.63
CA ALA A 67 7.53 -5.24 5.13
C ALA A 67 6.23 -5.40 4.31
N ILE A 68 5.50 -4.31 4.07
CA ILE A 68 4.30 -4.31 3.23
C ILE A 68 4.61 -4.78 1.81
N MET A 69 5.71 -4.31 1.22
CA MET A 69 6.14 -4.74 -0.11
C MET A 69 6.48 -6.24 -0.16
N SER A 70 7.16 -6.77 0.87
CA SER A 70 7.49 -8.18 0.99
C SER A 70 6.22 -9.03 1.08
N GLU A 71 5.28 -8.67 1.94
CA GLU A 71 4.01 -9.41 2.07
C GLU A 71 3.21 -9.45 0.76
N ILE A 72 3.18 -8.34 0.02
CA ILE A 72 2.53 -8.27 -1.30
C ILE A 72 3.25 -9.20 -2.28
N LYS A 73 4.58 -9.23 -2.26
CA LYS A 73 5.38 -10.12 -3.11
C LYS A 73 5.12 -11.58 -2.75
N ASP A 74 5.15 -11.95 -1.47
CA ASP A 74 4.93 -13.32 -1.00
C ASP A 74 3.49 -13.78 -1.28
N TRP A 75 2.50 -12.89 -1.19
CA TRP A 75 1.14 -13.18 -1.61
C TRP A 75 1.06 -13.44 -3.12
N ARG A 76 1.70 -12.60 -3.95
CA ARG A 76 1.75 -12.79 -5.41
C ARG A 76 2.47 -14.09 -5.78
N GLU A 77 3.55 -14.44 -5.10
CA GLU A 77 4.31 -15.66 -5.37
C GLU A 77 3.52 -16.90 -4.98
N ARG A 78 2.84 -16.91 -3.83
CA ARG A 78 1.93 -18.01 -3.45
C ARG A 78 0.74 -18.12 -4.40
N LYS A 79 0.21 -16.99 -4.89
CA LYS A 79 -0.89 -16.98 -5.85
C LYS A 79 -0.41 -17.48 -7.22
N SER A 80 0.75 -17.02 -7.70
CA SER A 80 1.41 -17.51 -8.90
C SER A 80 1.79 -19.00 -8.80
N SER A 81 2.19 -19.50 -7.64
CA SER A 81 2.42 -20.93 -7.42
C SER A 81 1.13 -21.75 -7.53
N ARG A 82 -0.02 -21.18 -7.15
CA ARG A 82 -1.34 -21.79 -7.38
C ARG A 82 -1.83 -21.63 -8.84
N GLU A 83 -1.55 -20.48 -9.45
CA GLU A 83 -1.94 -20.11 -10.83
C GLU A 83 -0.95 -20.58 -11.90
N ALA A 84 0.22 -21.12 -11.55
CA ALA A 84 1.06 -21.89 -12.48
C ALA A 84 0.34 -23.18 -12.95
N ASN A 85 -0.75 -23.55 -12.27
CA ASN A 85 -1.70 -24.58 -12.70
C ASN A 85 -2.88 -24.01 -13.53
N ALA A 86 -3.01 -22.69 -13.67
CA ALA A 86 -4.04 -22.03 -14.47
C ALA A 86 -3.55 -20.63 -14.88
N ALA A 87 -2.92 -20.56 -16.07
CA ALA A 87 -2.50 -19.33 -16.70
C ALA A 87 -3.60 -18.24 -16.60
N TYR A 88 -3.27 -17.05 -16.14
CA TYR A 88 -3.39 -15.81 -16.92
C TYR A 88 -2.95 -14.59 -16.12
N ASN A 89 -2.27 -13.71 -16.85
CA ASN A 89 -1.80 -12.40 -16.46
C ASN A 89 -2.97 -11.40 -16.52
N GLU A 90 -3.42 -10.90 -15.36
CA GLU A 90 -3.93 -9.53 -15.09
C GLU A 90 -4.67 -9.50 -13.74
N ILE A 91 -4.12 -8.79 -12.75
CA ILE A 91 -4.87 -8.45 -11.53
C ILE A 91 -5.02 -6.94 -11.46
N ARG A 92 -6.16 -6.49 -12.01
CA ARG A 92 -6.80 -5.18 -11.83
C ARG A 92 -7.89 -5.24 -10.73
N TYR A 93 -7.68 -6.00 -9.66
CA TYR A 93 -8.77 -6.54 -8.85
C TYR A 93 -8.22 -6.90 -7.45
N TYR A 94 -8.51 -6.24 -6.34
CA TYR A 94 -9.75 -6.27 -5.54
C TYR A 94 -9.45 -5.45 -4.25
N GLY A 95 -10.36 -4.68 -3.65
CA GLY A 95 -11.81 -4.76 -3.80
C GLY A 95 -12.42 -6.01 -3.17
N PHE A 96 -11.70 -6.73 -2.31
CA PHE A 96 -12.27 -7.75 -1.43
C PHE A 96 -12.35 -7.08 -0.07
N ASP A 97 -13.52 -6.49 0.12
CA ASP A 97 -14.21 -6.44 1.40
C ASP A 97 -14.08 -7.84 2.02
N ASP A 98 -13.45 -7.94 3.19
CA ASP A 98 -13.64 -9.08 4.10
C ASP A 98 -15.09 -8.96 4.62
N GLY A 99 -16.04 -9.23 3.74
CA GLY A 99 -17.41 -9.54 4.09
C GLY A 99 -17.47 -11.01 4.44
N ASP A 100 -17.05 -11.35 5.66
CA ASP A 100 -17.70 -12.43 6.38
C ASP A 100 -19.21 -12.22 6.23
N GLN A 101 -19.95 -13.20 5.69
CA GLN A 101 -21.22 -13.74 6.22
C GLN A 101 -21.81 -14.80 5.26
N PHE A 102 -22.15 -15.94 5.88
CA PHE A 102 -22.97 -17.09 5.47
C PHE A 102 -22.28 -18.27 4.77
#